data_AF-A0A0E0N7K4-F1
#
_entry.id   AF-A0A0E0N7K4-F1
#
_cell.length_a   1.000
_cell.length_b   1.000
_cell.length_c   1.000
_cell.angle_alpha   90.00
_cell.angle_beta   90.00
_cell.angle_gamma   90.00
#
_symmetry.space_group_name_H-M   'P 1'
#
loop_
_entity.id
_entity.type
_entity.pdbx_description
1 polymer ?
#
loop_
_entity_poly.entity_id
_entity_poly.type
_entity_poly.pdbx_seq_one_letter_code
_entity_poly.pdbx_strand_id
1 'polypeptide(L)'
;MQNVYDALVSAGLSNSIKVSTAVRMDAITDSFPPSHGVFRPDLQQFMSPLLANVYPYFAYRDNPRDIPLNYATFQPGTTPGTTVRDNDSGLTYTNLFNAMVDAVYAALEKAGAPGVRVVVSESGWPSAGGFAANVENARNHNQGVIDNVKNGTPKRPGQLETYVFAMFNENQKPGDETERHFGLFYPDKTPVYPITYDHELASASIEAPFIIPSPDTDQADQSSSVHGVCYGMNGDNLPSQSEVVQLYKSNGIGAMRIYSPDQQALDALRGSGVAVIIDVGGSGAVANLANNPSAAADWVRDNVQAYWPNVIIRYIAVGNELGPGDMGTILPAMQNVYDALVSAGLSNSIKVSTAVRMDVITASSPPSHGVFRPDLQQFMVPIAQFLANTMSPLLANVYPYFAYRDNPRDIPLNYATFQPGTTVRDNDSGLTYTNLFNAMVDAVYAALEKAGAPGVRVVVSESGWPSAGGFAANVENARNHNQGVIDNVKNGTPKRPGQLETYVFAMFNENQKPGDETERHFGLFYPDKTPVYPITFPPN
;
A
#
# COMPACT_ATOMS: atom_id res chain seq x y z
N MET A 1 -2.93 17.67 -18.18
CA MET A 1 -2.98 16.76 -17.01
C MET A 1 -3.81 17.36 -15.87
N GLN A 2 -3.47 18.52 -15.30
CA GLN A 2 -4.21 19.10 -14.17
C GLN A 2 -5.73 19.20 -14.38
N ASN A 3 -6.19 19.80 -15.48
CA ASN A 3 -7.63 19.90 -15.76
C ASN A 3 -8.35 18.53 -15.84
N VAL A 4 -7.66 17.49 -16.31
CA VAL A 4 -8.21 16.12 -16.35
C VAL A 4 -8.26 15.54 -14.94
N TYR A 5 -7.23 15.80 -14.12
CA TYR A 5 -7.21 15.40 -12.72
C TYR A 5 -8.34 16.08 -11.95
N ASP A 6 -8.53 17.39 -12.11
CA ASP A 6 -9.61 18.15 -11.44
C ASP A 6 -11.00 17.66 -11.86
N ALA A 7 -11.17 17.28 -13.14
CA ALA A 7 -12.41 16.67 -13.63
C ALA A 7 -12.64 15.28 -13.00
N LEU A 8 -11.59 14.47 -12.85
CA LEU A 8 -11.66 13.17 -12.18
C LEU A 8 -11.91 13.33 -10.68
N VAL A 9 -11.34 14.32 -10.01
CA VAL A 9 -11.63 14.66 -8.61
C VAL A 9 -13.10 15.01 -8.46
N SER A 10 -13.61 15.88 -9.34
CA SER A 10 -15.02 16.30 -9.35
C SER A 10 -15.99 15.13 -9.59
N ALA A 11 -15.55 14.10 -10.32
CA ALA A 11 -16.31 12.89 -10.59
C ALA A 11 -16.13 11.78 -9.53
N GLY A 12 -15.28 11.98 -8.51
CA GLY A 12 -14.93 10.93 -7.54
C GLY A 12 -14.07 9.80 -8.13
N LEU A 13 -13.46 10.01 -9.29
CA LEU A 13 -12.70 9.03 -10.06
C LEU A 13 -11.17 9.22 -9.96
N SER A 14 -10.68 10.31 -9.34
CA SER A 14 -9.24 10.59 -9.22
C SER A 14 -8.44 9.51 -8.46
N ASN A 15 -9.14 8.71 -7.66
CA ASN A 15 -8.54 7.61 -6.91
C ASN A 15 -8.35 6.37 -7.77
N SER A 16 -9.31 6.08 -8.67
CA SER A 16 -9.30 4.93 -9.59
C SER A 16 -8.58 5.19 -10.91
N ILE A 17 -8.57 6.44 -11.40
CA ILE A 17 -8.01 6.83 -12.69
C ILE A 17 -6.85 7.80 -12.43
N LYS A 18 -5.62 7.30 -12.56
CA LYS A 18 -4.43 8.15 -12.47
C LYS A 18 -4.25 8.91 -13.78
N VAL A 19 -4.05 10.22 -13.68
CA VAL A 19 -3.70 11.03 -14.84
C VAL A 19 -2.20 10.94 -15.04
N SER A 20 -1.80 10.27 -16.11
CA SER A 20 -0.41 10.27 -16.57
C SER A 20 -0.30 10.89 -17.95
N THR A 21 0.93 11.09 -18.40
CA THR A 21 1.26 11.40 -19.79
C THR A 21 2.21 10.36 -20.30
N ALA A 22 1.98 9.91 -21.54
CA ALA A 22 2.99 9.18 -22.28
C ALA A 22 4.08 10.16 -22.72
N VAL A 23 5.33 9.83 -22.40
CA VAL A 23 6.50 10.51 -22.95
C VAL A 23 7.16 9.60 -23.96
N ARG A 24 7.55 10.19 -25.09
CA ARG A 24 8.44 9.55 -26.05
C ARG A 24 9.87 9.69 -25.56
N MET A 25 10.76 8.82 -26.02
CA MET A 25 12.17 8.84 -25.61
C MET A 25 12.92 10.12 -26.03
N ASP A 26 12.39 10.91 -26.97
CA ASP A 26 12.91 12.24 -27.34
C ASP A 26 12.70 13.33 -26.25
N ALA A 27 11.94 13.01 -25.19
CA ALA A 27 11.82 13.83 -23.98
C ALA A 27 13.00 13.66 -23.02
N ILE A 28 13.87 12.67 -23.24
CA ILE A 28 15.07 12.41 -22.45
C ILE A 28 16.29 12.80 -23.27
N THR A 29 17.10 13.71 -22.73
CA THR A 29 18.40 14.07 -23.29
C THR A 29 19.50 13.26 -22.62
N ASP A 30 20.61 13.05 -23.35
CA ASP A 30 21.80 12.37 -22.82
C ASP A 30 21.51 10.94 -22.33
N SER A 31 20.60 10.22 -23.01
CA SER A 31 20.19 8.86 -22.62
C SER A 31 21.26 7.79 -22.84
N PHE A 32 22.46 8.17 -23.29
CA PHE A 32 23.58 7.25 -23.48
C PHE A 32 24.89 7.88 -22.94
N PRO A 33 25.50 7.30 -21.88
CA PRO A 33 25.08 6.08 -21.17
C PRO A 33 23.75 6.25 -20.40
N PRO A 34 23.00 5.17 -20.09
CA PRO A 34 21.68 5.28 -19.45
C PRO A 34 21.66 6.12 -18.17
N SER A 35 22.69 6.03 -17.34
CA SER A 35 22.85 6.86 -16.14
C SER A 35 22.85 8.37 -16.41
N HIS A 36 23.08 8.80 -17.66
CA HIS A 36 23.11 10.21 -18.05
C HIS A 36 21.75 10.78 -18.40
N GLY A 37 20.70 9.96 -18.51
CA GLY A 37 19.34 10.43 -18.82
C GLY A 37 18.91 11.62 -17.96
N VAL A 38 18.38 12.67 -18.60
CA VAL A 38 17.81 13.88 -17.98
C VAL A 38 16.54 14.25 -18.74
N PHE A 39 15.44 14.56 -18.03
CA PHE A 39 14.26 15.12 -18.68
C PHE A 39 14.56 16.50 -19.23
N ARG A 40 14.00 16.82 -20.40
CA ARG A 40 13.97 18.21 -20.87
C ARG A 40 13.43 19.12 -19.74
N PRO A 41 13.99 20.32 -19.56
CA PRO A 41 13.69 21.18 -18.42
C PRO A 41 12.20 21.51 -18.23
N ASP A 42 11.41 21.46 -19.30
CA ASP A 42 9.96 21.71 -19.30
C ASP A 42 9.11 20.58 -18.69
N LEU A 43 9.70 19.40 -18.40
CA LEU A 43 8.96 18.18 -18.05
C LEU A 43 9.25 17.63 -16.64
N GLN A 44 9.96 18.36 -15.78
CA GLN A 44 10.48 17.84 -14.49
C GLN A 44 9.46 17.72 -13.33
N GLN A 45 8.16 17.98 -13.53
CA GLN A 45 7.24 18.33 -12.44
C GLN A 45 6.13 17.29 -12.09
N PHE A 46 6.36 15.98 -12.25
CA PHE A 46 5.25 15.00 -12.16
C PHE A 46 5.45 13.88 -11.12
N MET A 47 4.37 13.55 -10.40
CA MET A 47 4.31 12.62 -9.25
C MET A 47 3.38 11.40 -9.49
N SER A 48 3.00 11.12 -10.74
CA SER A 48 2.21 9.93 -11.14
C SER A 48 3.10 8.92 -11.89
N PRO A 49 2.71 7.63 -12.03
CA PRO A 49 3.48 6.69 -12.85
C PRO A 49 3.70 7.29 -14.23
N LEU A 50 4.95 7.29 -14.71
CA LEU A 50 5.27 7.85 -16.00
C LEU A 50 5.08 6.77 -17.07
N LEU A 51 4.24 7.06 -18.06
CA LEU A 51 4.09 6.21 -19.22
C LEU A 51 5.22 6.52 -20.20
N ALA A 52 6.04 5.52 -20.52
CA ALA A 52 7.16 5.65 -21.44
C ALA A 52 6.92 4.84 -22.71
N ASN A 53 6.97 5.51 -23.85
CA ASN A 53 6.93 4.87 -25.15
C ASN A 53 8.38 4.52 -25.55
N VAL A 54 8.74 3.26 -25.38
CA VAL A 54 10.11 2.76 -25.53
C VAL A 54 10.20 1.97 -26.84
N TYR A 55 10.82 2.56 -27.85
CA TYR A 55 10.95 1.96 -29.18
C TYR A 55 12.41 1.78 -29.59
N PRO A 56 13.05 0.65 -29.25
CA PRO A 56 14.40 0.32 -29.73
C PRO A 56 14.51 0.34 -31.26
N TYR A 57 13.41 0.09 -31.98
CA TYR A 57 13.36 0.20 -33.44
C TYR A 57 13.79 1.58 -33.95
N PHE A 58 13.22 2.66 -33.43
CA PHE A 58 13.53 4.00 -33.91
C PHE A 58 14.96 4.41 -33.53
N ALA A 59 15.40 4.08 -32.32
CA ALA A 59 16.79 4.32 -31.90
C ALA A 59 17.78 3.63 -32.85
N TYR A 60 17.54 2.36 -33.18
CA TYR A 60 18.35 1.60 -34.14
C TYR A 60 18.27 2.17 -35.55
N ARG A 61 17.06 2.46 -36.06
CA ARG A 61 16.84 3.02 -37.40
C ARG A 61 17.63 4.31 -37.61
N ASP A 62 17.65 5.16 -36.58
CA ASP A 62 18.29 6.47 -36.65
C ASP A 62 19.81 6.38 -36.41
N ASN A 63 20.29 5.36 -35.69
CA ASN A 63 21.71 5.17 -35.34
C ASN A 63 22.23 3.74 -35.61
N PRO A 64 22.09 3.18 -36.82
CA PRO A 64 22.35 1.75 -37.08
C PRO A 64 23.83 1.38 -37.08
N ARG A 65 24.74 2.38 -37.05
CA ARG A 65 26.18 2.18 -36.93
C ARG A 65 26.63 2.03 -35.48
N ASP A 66 25.93 2.67 -34.56
CA ASP A 66 26.30 2.76 -33.16
C ASP A 66 25.53 1.75 -32.30
N ILE A 67 24.34 1.37 -32.75
CA ILE A 67 23.47 0.41 -32.06
C ILE A 67 23.50 -0.92 -32.82
N PRO A 68 24.07 -1.99 -32.23
CA PRO A 68 23.99 -3.32 -32.83
C PRO A 68 22.53 -3.82 -32.92
N LEU A 69 22.15 -4.37 -34.07
CA LEU A 69 20.77 -4.83 -34.31
C LEU A 69 20.34 -5.91 -33.31
N ASN A 70 21.26 -6.80 -32.97
CA ASN A 70 21.04 -7.88 -32.01
C ASN A 70 20.82 -7.36 -30.57
N TYR A 71 21.48 -6.27 -30.19
CA TYR A 71 21.23 -5.57 -28.92
C TYR A 71 19.85 -4.90 -28.92
N ALA A 72 19.40 -4.36 -30.06
CA ALA A 72 18.09 -3.72 -30.20
C ALA A 72 16.91 -4.72 -30.26
N THR A 73 17.16 -5.97 -30.65
CA THR A 73 16.14 -7.01 -30.90
C THR A 73 16.18 -8.17 -29.90
N PHE A 74 16.80 -8.00 -28.72
CA PHE A 74 16.89 -9.03 -27.67
C PHE A 74 17.55 -10.34 -28.12
N GLN A 75 18.58 -10.26 -28.96
CA GLN A 75 19.36 -11.43 -29.37
C GLN A 75 20.80 -11.35 -28.83
N PRO A 76 21.02 -11.58 -27.52
CA PRO A 76 22.37 -11.59 -26.97
C PRO A 76 23.15 -12.81 -27.49
N GLY A 77 23.87 -12.64 -28.60
CA GLY A 77 24.81 -13.63 -29.11
C GLY A 77 26.21 -13.47 -28.52
N THR A 78 27.14 -14.32 -28.96
CA THR A 78 28.58 -14.25 -28.67
C THR A 78 29.33 -13.15 -29.45
N THR A 79 28.59 -12.28 -30.13
CA THR A 79 29.13 -11.23 -31.01
C THR A 79 29.47 -9.97 -30.21
N PRO A 80 30.58 -9.27 -30.48
CA PRO A 80 30.90 -7.99 -29.83
C PRO A 80 29.75 -6.97 -29.96
N GLY A 81 29.39 -6.30 -28.86
CA GLY A 81 28.33 -5.28 -28.82
C GLY A 81 26.95 -5.74 -28.33
N THR A 82 26.78 -7.02 -27.99
CA THR A 82 25.55 -7.56 -27.37
C THR A 82 25.41 -7.24 -25.89
N THR A 83 26.41 -6.58 -25.31
CA THR A 83 26.44 -6.20 -23.90
C THR A 83 27.10 -4.83 -23.79
N VAL A 84 26.36 -3.87 -23.26
CA VAL A 84 26.82 -2.50 -23.07
C VAL A 84 26.99 -2.26 -21.58
N ARG A 85 28.20 -1.88 -21.16
CA ARG A 85 28.49 -1.48 -19.79
C ARG A 85 28.38 0.02 -19.67
N ASP A 86 27.51 0.47 -18.79
CA ASP A 86 27.49 1.85 -18.31
C ASP A 86 28.57 1.98 -17.24
N ASN A 87 29.67 2.65 -17.57
CA ASN A 87 30.83 2.74 -16.68
C ASN A 87 30.57 3.63 -15.46
N ASP A 88 29.57 4.52 -15.52
CA ASP A 88 29.26 5.44 -14.44
C ASP A 88 28.37 4.77 -13.38
N SER A 89 27.39 3.99 -13.80
CA SER A 89 26.54 3.22 -12.88
C SER A 89 27.11 1.84 -12.53
N GLY A 90 28.06 1.33 -13.33
CA GLY A 90 28.56 -0.04 -13.24
C GLY A 90 27.58 -1.09 -13.77
N LEU A 91 26.39 -0.68 -14.23
CA LEU A 91 25.36 -1.58 -14.75
C LEU A 91 25.72 -2.09 -16.14
N THR A 92 25.28 -3.32 -16.40
CA THR A 92 25.53 -4.00 -17.66
C THR A 92 24.20 -4.37 -18.30
N TYR A 93 24.00 -3.92 -19.53
CA TYR A 93 22.78 -4.09 -20.30
C TYR A 93 23.02 -5.08 -21.44
N THR A 94 22.17 -6.10 -21.53
CA THR A 94 22.23 -7.12 -22.60
C THR A 94 21.24 -6.85 -23.72
N ASN A 95 20.38 -5.84 -23.57
CA ASN A 95 19.45 -5.38 -24.59
C ASN A 95 19.21 -3.86 -24.46
N LEU A 96 18.91 -3.22 -25.58
CA LEU A 96 18.69 -1.77 -25.66
C LEU A 96 17.43 -1.34 -24.91
N PHE A 97 16.40 -2.16 -24.89
CA PHE A 97 15.14 -1.87 -24.21
C PHE A 97 15.36 -1.56 -22.73
N ASN A 98 16.07 -2.43 -22.01
CA ASN A 98 16.38 -2.23 -20.59
C ASN A 98 17.23 -0.98 -20.37
N ALA A 99 18.20 -0.71 -21.25
CA ALA A 99 18.99 0.51 -21.19
C ALA A 99 18.14 1.78 -21.37
N MET A 100 17.18 1.76 -22.30
CA MET A 100 16.27 2.89 -22.52
C MET A 100 15.33 3.10 -21.32
N VAL A 101 14.78 2.02 -20.75
CA VAL A 101 13.94 2.11 -19.54
C VAL A 101 14.75 2.65 -18.35
N ASP A 102 15.99 2.20 -18.15
CA ASP A 102 16.83 2.68 -17.06
C ASP A 102 17.32 4.12 -17.26
N ALA A 103 17.41 4.59 -18.50
CA ALA A 103 17.63 6.00 -18.80
C ALA A 103 16.45 6.87 -18.35
N VAL A 104 15.21 6.37 -18.45
CA VAL A 104 14.01 7.05 -17.91
C VAL A 104 14.11 7.13 -16.38
N TYR A 105 14.49 6.03 -15.71
CA TYR A 105 14.67 6.04 -14.25
C TYR A 105 15.80 6.98 -13.81
N ALA A 106 16.91 7.03 -14.53
CA ALA A 106 18.00 7.99 -14.24
C ALA A 106 17.53 9.45 -14.40
N ALA A 107 16.73 9.73 -15.43
CA ALA A 107 16.13 11.05 -15.63
C ALA A 107 15.18 11.45 -14.50
N LEU A 108 14.36 10.51 -14.01
CA LEU A 108 13.46 10.72 -12.87
C LEU A 108 14.23 11.01 -11.58
N GLU A 109 15.30 10.27 -11.30
CA GLU A 109 16.16 10.52 -10.13
C GLU A 109 16.74 11.94 -10.13
N LYS A 110 17.23 12.41 -11.28
CA LYS A 110 17.77 13.78 -11.41
C LYS A 110 16.70 14.87 -11.37
N ALA A 111 15.48 14.55 -11.78
CA ALA A 111 14.33 15.44 -11.64
C ALA A 111 13.78 15.49 -10.19
N GLY A 112 14.40 14.79 -9.23
CA GLY A 112 13.96 14.75 -7.84
C GLY A 112 12.77 13.81 -7.59
N ALA A 113 12.50 12.88 -8.52
CA ALA A 113 11.37 11.96 -8.48
C ALA A 113 11.80 10.47 -8.49
N PRO A 114 12.73 10.03 -7.61
CA PRO A 114 13.30 8.68 -7.66
C PRO A 114 12.28 7.55 -7.42
N GLY A 115 11.15 7.87 -6.77
CA GLY A 115 10.07 6.94 -6.44
C GLY A 115 8.97 6.83 -7.51
N VAL A 116 9.04 7.57 -8.62
CA VAL A 116 8.06 7.45 -9.71
C VAL A 116 8.31 6.15 -10.47
N ARG A 117 7.27 5.31 -10.53
CA ARG A 117 7.29 4.09 -11.35
C ARG A 117 7.22 4.45 -12.84
N VAL A 118 7.99 3.74 -13.65
CA VAL A 118 7.88 3.76 -15.12
C VAL A 118 7.04 2.58 -15.57
N VAL A 119 6.02 2.85 -16.39
CA VAL A 119 5.25 1.84 -17.12
C VAL A 119 5.59 1.99 -18.59
N VAL A 120 6.02 0.92 -19.25
CA VAL A 120 6.26 0.97 -20.69
C VAL A 120 4.93 0.84 -21.41
N SER A 121 4.32 1.97 -21.75
CA SER A 121 2.99 2.02 -22.38
C SER A 121 2.99 1.50 -23.80
N GLU A 122 4.14 1.53 -24.47
CA GLU A 122 4.28 1.04 -25.83
C GLU A 122 5.72 0.59 -26.09
N SER A 123 5.88 -0.63 -26.60
CA SER A 123 7.10 -1.09 -27.26
C SER A 123 6.74 -2.00 -28.43
N GLY A 124 7.56 -1.99 -29.46
CA GLY A 124 7.35 -2.87 -30.60
C GLY A 124 8.38 -2.69 -31.69
N TRP A 125 8.34 -3.61 -32.64
CA TRP A 125 9.19 -3.59 -33.82
C TRP A 125 8.36 -3.97 -35.05
N PRO A 126 8.41 -3.17 -36.15
CA PRO A 126 7.56 -3.38 -37.29
C PRO A 126 8.01 -4.62 -38.11
N SER A 127 7.03 -5.40 -38.57
CA SER A 127 7.26 -6.61 -39.36
C SER A 127 7.53 -6.35 -40.83
N ALA A 128 7.31 -5.12 -41.31
CA ALA A 128 7.55 -4.70 -42.69
C ALA A 128 7.57 -3.16 -42.81
N GLY A 129 7.80 -2.66 -44.03
CA GLY A 129 7.57 -1.26 -44.38
C GLY A 129 8.76 -0.32 -44.24
N GLY A 130 9.92 -0.80 -43.79
CA GLY A 130 11.08 0.07 -43.60
C GLY A 130 12.39 -0.66 -43.37
N PHE A 131 13.45 0.13 -43.15
CA PHE A 131 14.77 -0.38 -42.84
C PHE A 131 14.75 -1.22 -41.55
N ALA A 132 15.31 -2.43 -41.62
CA ALA A 132 15.30 -3.46 -40.57
C ALA A 132 13.92 -3.89 -40.02
N ALA A 133 12.83 -3.47 -40.68
CA ALA A 133 11.47 -3.91 -40.39
C ALA A 133 11.21 -5.24 -41.12
N ASN A 134 11.24 -6.35 -40.38
CA ASN A 134 10.95 -7.68 -40.91
C ASN A 134 10.37 -8.57 -39.80
N VAL A 135 9.71 -9.65 -40.21
CA VAL A 135 9.04 -10.62 -39.33
C VAL A 135 9.99 -11.20 -38.26
N GLU A 136 11.24 -11.49 -38.62
CA GLU A 136 12.20 -12.09 -37.69
C GLU A 136 12.58 -11.11 -36.57
N ASN A 137 12.98 -9.89 -36.91
CA ASN A 137 13.30 -8.86 -35.93
C ASN A 137 12.10 -8.49 -35.07
N ALA A 138 10.91 -8.41 -35.68
CA ALA A 138 9.65 -8.15 -34.98
C ALA A 138 9.36 -9.21 -33.92
N ARG A 139 9.46 -10.49 -34.31
CA ARG A 139 9.31 -11.63 -33.41
C ARG A 139 10.33 -11.59 -32.27
N ASN A 140 11.61 -11.41 -32.60
CA ASN A 140 12.68 -11.47 -31.61
C ASN A 140 12.54 -10.35 -30.58
N HIS A 141 12.25 -9.13 -31.02
CA HIS A 141 12.03 -8.00 -30.12
C HIS A 141 10.80 -8.23 -29.23
N ASN A 142 9.64 -8.55 -29.81
CA ASN A 142 8.41 -8.71 -29.03
C ASN A 142 8.46 -9.91 -28.08
N GLN A 143 9.07 -11.03 -28.49
CA GLN A 143 9.31 -12.16 -27.59
C GLN A 143 10.27 -11.76 -26.47
N GLY A 144 11.35 -11.04 -26.78
CA GLY A 144 12.29 -10.57 -25.77
C GLY A 144 11.68 -9.62 -24.76
N VAL A 145 10.78 -8.71 -25.19
CA VAL A 145 9.99 -7.87 -24.29
C VAL A 145 9.12 -8.72 -23.37
N ILE A 146 8.41 -9.72 -23.93
CA ILE A 146 7.54 -10.63 -23.17
C ILE A 146 8.35 -11.45 -22.15
N ASP A 147 9.50 -11.98 -22.53
CA ASP A 147 10.34 -12.79 -21.64
C ASP A 147 11.00 -11.94 -20.53
N ASN A 148 11.22 -10.65 -20.81
CA ASN A 148 11.87 -9.73 -19.88
C ASN A 148 10.95 -9.23 -18.75
N VAL A 149 9.62 -9.34 -18.89
CA VAL A 149 8.66 -8.78 -17.91
C VAL A 149 8.84 -9.32 -16.48
N LYS A 150 9.35 -10.55 -16.31
CA LYS A 150 9.58 -11.15 -14.98
C LYS A 150 10.87 -10.64 -14.32
N ASN A 151 11.86 -10.27 -15.15
CA ASN A 151 13.22 -9.98 -14.69
C ASN A 151 13.44 -8.48 -14.45
N GLY A 152 12.73 -7.63 -15.21
CA GLY A 152 12.88 -6.19 -15.14
C GLY A 152 14.17 -5.71 -15.78
N THR A 153 14.70 -4.60 -15.29
CA THR A 153 15.93 -3.98 -15.80
C THR A 153 17.08 -4.12 -14.81
N PRO A 154 18.35 -3.96 -15.24
CA PRO A 154 19.48 -3.97 -14.33
C PRO A 154 19.38 -2.97 -13.15
N LYS A 155 18.83 -1.77 -13.35
CA LYS A 155 18.63 -0.76 -12.29
C LYS A 155 17.37 -1.01 -11.45
N ARG A 156 16.35 -1.66 -12.01
CA ARG A 156 15.09 -2.02 -11.35
C ARG A 156 14.74 -3.49 -11.63
N PRO A 157 15.43 -4.43 -10.94
CA PRO A 157 15.11 -5.85 -11.07
C PRO A 157 13.72 -6.16 -10.51
N GLY A 158 13.05 -7.15 -11.09
CA GLY A 158 11.69 -7.56 -10.71
C GLY A 158 10.65 -7.22 -11.79
N GLN A 159 9.36 -7.40 -11.48
CA GLN A 159 8.33 -7.33 -12.51
C GLN A 159 8.25 -5.95 -13.18
N LEU A 160 8.33 -5.94 -14.52
CA LEU A 160 8.16 -4.75 -15.36
C LEU A 160 6.80 -4.80 -16.06
N GLU A 161 6.01 -3.73 -15.90
CA GLU A 161 4.76 -3.58 -16.65
C GLU A 161 5.06 -2.96 -18.02
N THR A 162 4.67 -3.69 -19.06
CA THR A 162 4.96 -3.33 -20.45
C THR A 162 3.82 -3.75 -21.36
N TYR A 163 3.51 -2.90 -22.33
CA TYR A 163 2.51 -3.16 -23.36
C TYR A 163 3.21 -3.28 -24.72
N VAL A 164 2.94 -4.38 -25.42
CA VAL A 164 3.28 -4.49 -26.84
C VAL A 164 2.33 -3.57 -27.61
N PHE A 165 2.90 -2.72 -28.45
CA PHE A 165 2.21 -1.56 -29.04
C PHE A 165 0.89 -1.89 -29.73
N ALA A 166 0.84 -2.95 -30.55
CA ALA A 166 -0.33 -3.22 -31.38
C ALA A 166 -0.67 -4.71 -31.44
N MET A 167 -1.95 -5.01 -31.21
CA MET A 167 -2.48 -6.35 -31.44
C MET A 167 -2.58 -6.66 -32.93
N PHE A 168 -3.03 -5.71 -33.75
CA PHE A 168 -3.27 -5.91 -35.19
C PHE A 168 -2.44 -4.96 -36.05
N ASN A 169 -2.09 -5.40 -37.26
CA ASN A 169 -1.58 -4.51 -38.30
C ASN A 169 -2.66 -3.52 -38.72
N GLU A 170 -2.33 -2.23 -38.70
CA GLU A 170 -3.26 -1.12 -38.91
C GLU A 170 -3.09 -0.54 -40.32
N ASN A 171 -3.65 -1.22 -41.33
CA ASN A 171 -3.45 -0.89 -42.76
C ASN A 171 -3.91 0.52 -43.19
N GLN A 172 -4.69 1.22 -42.36
CA GLN A 172 -5.13 2.60 -42.61
C GLN A 172 -4.38 3.63 -41.77
N LYS A 173 -3.38 3.22 -40.98
CA LYS A 173 -2.63 4.14 -40.13
C LYS A 173 -1.86 5.16 -40.98
N PRO A 174 -2.08 6.47 -40.77
CA PRO A 174 -1.35 7.50 -41.48
C PRO A 174 0.09 7.58 -40.98
N GLY A 175 1.00 8.06 -41.84
CA GLY A 175 2.42 8.20 -41.52
C GLY A 175 3.31 7.25 -42.32
N ASP A 176 4.52 7.03 -41.79
CA ASP A 176 5.54 6.17 -42.38
C ASP A 176 5.00 4.75 -42.61
N GLU A 177 5.46 4.08 -43.67
CA GLU A 177 4.97 2.75 -44.04
C GLU A 177 5.08 1.75 -42.88
N THR A 178 6.11 1.84 -42.04
CA THR A 178 6.30 0.99 -40.86
C THR A 178 5.16 1.05 -39.85
N GLU A 179 4.47 2.19 -39.72
CA GLU A 179 3.35 2.38 -38.77
C GLU A 179 2.22 1.35 -39.00
N ARG A 180 2.07 0.85 -40.23
CA ARG A 180 1.04 -0.13 -40.59
C ARG A 180 1.36 -1.57 -40.16
N HIS A 181 2.58 -1.84 -39.69
CA HIS A 181 3.13 -3.20 -39.58
C HIS A 181 3.63 -3.59 -38.17
N PHE A 182 3.15 -2.95 -37.09
CA PHE A 182 3.58 -3.30 -35.73
C PHE A 182 2.75 -4.40 -35.04
N GLY A 183 1.69 -4.88 -35.69
CA GLY A 183 0.76 -5.83 -35.11
C GLY A 183 1.36 -7.21 -34.87
N LEU A 184 0.86 -7.89 -33.82
CA LEU A 184 1.08 -9.33 -33.62
C LEU A 184 0.25 -10.17 -34.60
N PHE A 185 -0.88 -9.65 -35.06
CA PHE A 185 -1.84 -10.31 -35.95
C PHE A 185 -2.16 -9.47 -37.18
N TYR A 186 -2.52 -10.12 -38.28
CA TYR A 186 -3.22 -9.48 -39.38
C TYR A 186 -4.70 -9.27 -39.00
N PRO A 187 -5.43 -8.35 -39.67
CA PRO A 187 -6.85 -8.11 -39.40
C PRO A 187 -7.75 -9.35 -39.56
N ASP A 188 -7.31 -10.36 -40.33
CA ASP A 188 -7.98 -11.66 -40.47
C ASP A 188 -7.73 -12.62 -39.30
N LYS A 189 -7.05 -12.15 -38.25
CA LYS A 189 -6.67 -12.85 -37.02
C LYS A 189 -5.56 -13.90 -37.20
N THR A 190 -4.95 -13.98 -38.38
CA THR A 190 -3.76 -14.82 -38.54
C THR A 190 -2.55 -14.15 -37.88
N PRO A 191 -1.69 -14.91 -37.18
CA PRO A 191 -0.50 -14.34 -36.56
C PRO A 191 0.49 -13.88 -37.64
N VAL A 192 1.11 -12.71 -37.45
CA VAL A 192 2.20 -12.22 -38.32
C VAL A 192 3.45 -13.07 -38.10
N TYR A 193 3.69 -13.47 -36.85
CA TYR A 193 4.75 -14.39 -36.40
C TYR A 193 4.29 -15.12 -35.14
N PRO A 194 4.87 -16.29 -34.83
CA PRO A 194 4.58 -16.99 -33.59
C PRO A 194 5.17 -16.24 -32.39
N ILE A 195 4.38 -16.11 -31.33
CA ILE A 195 4.81 -15.65 -30.00
C ILE A 195 4.47 -16.76 -29.01
N THR A 196 5.38 -17.04 -28.09
CA THR A 196 5.17 -18.00 -27.01
C THR A 196 4.86 -17.25 -25.73
N TYR A 197 3.79 -17.66 -25.06
CA TYR A 197 3.47 -17.22 -23.71
C TYR A 197 3.75 -18.38 -22.77
N ASP A 198 4.39 -18.08 -21.64
CA ASP A 198 4.56 -19.05 -20.57
C ASP A 198 3.18 -19.33 -19.95
N HIS A 199 2.60 -20.52 -20.21
CA HIS A 199 1.20 -20.84 -19.91
C HIS A 199 0.87 -20.94 -18.41
N GLU A 200 1.87 -20.96 -17.50
CA GLU A 200 1.63 -20.74 -16.06
C GLU A 200 1.06 -19.34 -15.75
N LEU A 201 1.15 -18.40 -16.69
CA LEU A 201 0.56 -17.06 -16.59
C LEU A 201 -0.93 -17.00 -16.99
N ALA A 202 -1.47 -18.01 -17.68
CA ALA A 202 -2.86 -17.98 -18.19
C ALA A 202 -3.90 -18.46 -17.16
N SER A 203 -3.47 -19.14 -16.09
CA SER A 203 -4.32 -19.55 -14.95
C SER A 203 -4.29 -18.57 -13.78
N ALA A 204 -3.42 -17.55 -13.83
CA ALA A 204 -3.56 -16.40 -12.95
C ALA A 204 -4.72 -15.56 -13.50
N SER A 205 -5.87 -15.68 -12.85
CA SER A 205 -7.03 -14.80 -13.05
C SER A 205 -6.56 -13.35 -13.18
N ILE A 206 -6.93 -12.72 -14.30
CA ILE A 206 -6.81 -11.27 -14.50
C ILE A 206 -7.82 -10.62 -13.53
N GLU A 207 -7.44 -10.50 -12.27
CA GLU A 207 -8.08 -9.59 -11.33
C GLU A 207 -7.36 -8.24 -11.40
N ALA A 208 -8.03 -7.28 -12.03
CA ALA A 208 -7.96 -5.83 -11.87
C ALA A 208 -6.60 -5.09 -12.08
N PRO A 209 -6.63 -3.86 -12.64
CA PRO A 209 -5.45 -3.05 -12.87
C PRO A 209 -4.77 -2.64 -11.55
N PHE A 210 -3.45 -2.82 -11.50
CA PHE A 210 -2.59 -2.48 -10.37
C PHE A 210 -2.54 -0.96 -10.13
N ILE A 211 -2.94 -0.54 -8.94
CA ILE A 211 -2.82 0.83 -8.43
C ILE A 211 -1.39 1.05 -7.91
N ILE A 212 -0.78 2.18 -8.26
CA ILE A 212 0.45 2.72 -7.63
C ILE A 212 0.04 4.05 -6.97
N PRO A 213 0.50 4.31 -5.73
CA PRO A 213 -0.21 5.17 -4.80
C PRO A 213 0.03 6.65 -5.08
N SER A 214 -1.06 7.42 -5.15
CA SER A 214 -1.08 8.71 -4.45
C SER A 214 -1.19 8.38 -2.95
N PRO A 215 -0.67 9.20 -2.02
CA PRO A 215 -0.78 8.92 -0.58
C PRO A 215 -2.21 8.66 -0.07
N ASP A 216 -3.23 8.90 -0.89
CA ASP A 216 -4.60 8.52 -0.62
C ASP A 216 -5.13 7.46 -1.61
N THR A 217 -5.30 6.24 -1.07
CA THR A 217 -6.25 5.16 -1.44
C THR A 217 -5.91 4.15 -2.56
N ASP A 218 -5.72 2.89 -2.13
CA ASP A 218 -5.97 1.64 -2.88
C ASP A 218 -7.47 1.34 -2.85
N GLN A 219 -8.09 1.23 -4.03
CA GLN A 219 -9.47 0.75 -4.20
C GLN A 219 -9.52 -0.77 -4.43
N ALA A 220 -9.12 -1.55 -3.43
CA ALA A 220 -9.74 -2.85 -3.21
C ALA A 220 -10.87 -2.76 -2.16
N ASP A 221 -11.19 -1.54 -1.69
CA ASP A 221 -12.00 -1.38 -0.48
C ASP A 221 -12.88 -0.11 -0.47
N GLN A 222 -13.40 0.29 -1.63
CA GLN A 222 -14.40 1.38 -1.72
C GLN A 222 -15.84 0.88 -1.85
N SER A 223 -16.18 -0.14 -1.07
CA SER A 223 -17.53 -0.21 -0.51
C SER A 223 -17.41 -0.05 1.00
N SER A 224 -17.85 1.10 1.50
CA SER A 224 -17.91 1.52 2.90
C SER A 224 -16.78 2.35 3.49
N SER A 225 -17.18 3.45 4.15
CA SER A 225 -16.42 3.97 5.28
C SER A 225 -16.23 2.85 6.29
N VAL A 226 -15.01 2.31 6.39
CA VAL A 226 -14.72 1.17 7.25
C VAL A 226 -14.65 1.64 8.69
N HIS A 227 -15.77 1.51 9.38
CA HIS A 227 -15.82 1.60 10.83
C HIS A 227 -15.52 0.21 11.39
N GLY A 228 -14.36 0.09 12.02
CA GLY A 228 -13.96 -1.12 12.71
C GLY A 228 -14.38 -1.09 14.18
N VAL A 229 -14.59 -2.25 14.77
CA VAL A 229 -14.66 -2.40 16.23
C VAL A 229 -13.78 -3.58 16.64
N CYS A 230 -12.98 -3.40 17.70
CA CYS A 230 -12.12 -4.45 18.24
C CYS A 230 -12.96 -5.48 19.00
N TYR A 231 -12.78 -6.76 18.68
CA TYR A 231 -13.43 -7.86 19.39
C TYR A 231 -12.47 -8.46 20.41
N GLY A 232 -12.48 -7.87 21.60
CA GLY A 232 -11.82 -8.43 22.78
C GLY A 232 -12.60 -9.61 23.35
N MET A 233 -11.88 -10.65 23.79
CA MET A 233 -12.44 -11.91 24.28
C MET A 233 -12.05 -12.24 25.74
N ASN A 234 -11.53 -11.27 26.50
CA ASN A 234 -11.16 -11.49 27.90
C ASN A 234 -12.39 -11.37 28.81
N GLY A 235 -13.31 -12.31 28.70
CA GLY A 235 -14.44 -12.44 29.61
C GLY A 235 -15.08 -13.82 29.60
N ASP A 236 -15.72 -14.19 30.71
CA ASP A 236 -16.43 -15.47 30.89
C ASP A 236 -17.95 -15.39 30.66
N ASN A 237 -18.44 -14.19 30.30
CA ASN A 237 -19.85 -13.89 30.14
C ASN A 237 -20.20 -13.36 28.74
N LEU A 238 -19.27 -13.42 27.78
CA LEU A 238 -19.42 -12.89 26.43
C LEU A 238 -20.31 -13.80 25.56
N PRO A 239 -21.03 -13.24 24.55
CA PRO A 239 -21.78 -14.04 23.58
C PRO A 239 -20.88 -14.96 22.75
N SER A 240 -21.50 -15.95 22.10
CA SER A 240 -20.77 -16.78 21.13
C SER A 240 -20.27 -15.95 19.94
N GLN A 241 -19.17 -16.37 19.32
CA GLN A 241 -18.57 -15.69 18.17
C GLN A 241 -19.57 -15.49 17.02
N SER A 242 -20.49 -16.45 16.82
CA SER A 242 -21.57 -16.34 15.84
C SER A 242 -22.55 -15.22 16.14
N GLU A 243 -22.93 -15.03 17.40
CA GLU A 243 -23.80 -13.93 17.84
C GLU A 243 -23.08 -12.59 17.73
N VAL A 244 -21.78 -12.55 18.01
CA VAL A 244 -20.97 -11.35 17.85
C VAL A 244 -20.91 -10.92 16.39
N VAL A 245 -20.61 -11.82 15.45
CA VAL A 245 -20.61 -11.49 14.01
C VAL A 245 -21.99 -10.99 13.56
N GLN A 246 -23.09 -11.57 14.06
CA GLN A 246 -24.43 -11.05 13.76
C GLN A 246 -24.64 -9.65 14.34
N LEU A 247 -24.12 -9.37 15.54
CA LEU A 247 -24.19 -8.05 16.15
C LEU A 247 -23.40 -7.01 15.35
N TYR A 248 -22.24 -7.36 14.78
CA TYR A 248 -21.50 -6.50 13.86
C TYR A 248 -22.37 -6.14 12.65
N LYS A 249 -22.96 -7.14 12.00
CA LYS A 249 -23.83 -6.96 10.83
C LYS A 249 -25.07 -6.12 11.14
N SER A 250 -25.75 -6.39 12.26
CA SER A 250 -26.98 -5.67 12.62
C SER A 250 -26.73 -4.19 12.96
N ASN A 251 -25.49 -3.84 13.34
CA ASN A 251 -25.09 -2.47 13.65
C ASN A 251 -24.35 -1.78 12.49
N GLY A 252 -24.21 -2.44 11.33
CA GLY A 252 -23.49 -1.86 10.18
C GLY A 252 -21.99 -1.74 10.38
N ILE A 253 -21.40 -2.51 11.30
CA ILE A 253 -19.96 -2.51 11.55
C ILE A 253 -19.28 -3.38 10.50
N GLY A 254 -18.48 -2.76 9.64
CA GLY A 254 -17.89 -3.40 8.46
C GLY A 254 -16.58 -4.15 8.73
N ALA A 255 -15.90 -3.89 9.84
CA ALA A 255 -14.62 -4.51 10.14
C ALA A 255 -14.43 -4.86 11.62
N MET A 256 -13.63 -5.89 11.86
CA MET A 256 -13.31 -6.46 13.16
C MET A 256 -11.79 -6.56 13.33
N ARG A 257 -11.30 -6.37 14.55
CA ARG A 257 -9.94 -6.79 14.93
C ARG A 257 -10.02 -7.86 15.99
N ILE A 258 -9.31 -8.98 15.78
CA ILE A 258 -9.16 -10.07 16.75
C ILE A 258 -7.69 -10.20 17.17
N TYR A 259 -7.46 -10.44 18.45
CA TYR A 259 -6.12 -10.39 19.07
C TYR A 259 -5.33 -11.71 19.02
N SER A 260 -5.90 -12.71 18.36
CA SER A 260 -5.31 -14.02 18.03
C SER A 260 -6.18 -14.67 16.94
N PRO A 261 -5.68 -15.69 16.22
CA PRO A 261 -6.47 -16.40 15.22
C PRO A 261 -7.51 -17.34 15.88
N ASP A 262 -8.57 -16.77 16.43
CA ASP A 262 -9.68 -17.52 17.01
C ASP A 262 -10.49 -18.22 15.90
N GLN A 263 -10.43 -19.55 15.87
CA GLN A 263 -11.04 -20.35 14.80
C GLN A 263 -12.57 -20.21 14.76
N GLN A 264 -13.22 -20.06 15.92
CA GLN A 264 -14.68 -19.92 15.98
C GLN A 264 -15.13 -18.57 15.40
N ALA A 265 -14.38 -17.50 15.65
CA ALA A 265 -14.61 -16.19 15.06
C ALA A 265 -14.36 -16.21 13.55
N LEU A 266 -13.26 -16.82 13.10
CA LEU A 266 -12.94 -16.94 11.67
C LEU A 266 -13.99 -17.77 10.92
N ASP A 267 -14.48 -18.86 11.50
CA ASP A 267 -15.58 -19.64 10.93
C ASP A 267 -16.89 -18.85 10.88
N ALA A 268 -17.22 -18.10 11.94
CA ALA A 268 -18.40 -17.24 11.97
C ALA A 268 -18.33 -16.09 10.94
N LEU A 269 -17.12 -15.63 10.60
CA LEU A 269 -16.89 -14.55 9.62
C LEU A 269 -17.06 -15.00 8.16
N ARG A 270 -17.07 -16.31 7.87
CA ARG A 270 -17.19 -16.82 6.49
C ARG A 270 -18.46 -16.30 5.81
N GLY A 271 -18.30 -15.57 4.71
CA GLY A 271 -19.42 -14.99 3.94
C GLY A 271 -20.22 -13.92 4.71
N SER A 272 -19.70 -13.42 5.83
CA SER A 272 -20.39 -12.42 6.65
C SER A 272 -20.38 -11.02 6.01
N GLY A 273 -19.36 -10.73 5.19
CA GLY A 273 -19.05 -9.40 4.67
C GLY A 273 -18.29 -8.50 5.65
N VAL A 274 -18.01 -8.97 6.87
CA VAL A 274 -17.21 -8.25 7.87
C VAL A 274 -15.74 -8.55 7.61
N ALA A 275 -14.94 -7.50 7.40
CA ALA A 275 -13.50 -7.63 7.24
C ALA A 275 -12.78 -7.85 8.57
N VAL A 276 -11.58 -8.44 8.55
CA VAL A 276 -10.83 -8.77 9.76
C VAL A 276 -9.35 -8.39 9.72
N ILE A 277 -8.88 -7.80 10.82
CA ILE A 277 -7.47 -7.77 11.23
C ILE A 277 -7.23 -8.96 12.16
N ILE A 278 -6.23 -9.78 11.85
CA ILE A 278 -5.83 -10.93 12.66
C ILE A 278 -4.46 -10.64 13.27
N ASP A 279 -4.39 -10.51 14.58
CA ASP A 279 -3.11 -10.45 15.28
C ASP A 279 -2.47 -11.84 15.35
N VAL A 280 -1.14 -11.91 15.22
CA VAL A 280 -0.37 -13.17 15.35
C VAL A 280 -0.49 -13.77 16.76
N GLY A 281 -0.74 -12.93 17.76
CA GLY A 281 -0.81 -13.28 19.17
C GLY A 281 0.26 -12.57 20.00
N GLY A 282 0.56 -13.13 21.19
CA GLY A 282 1.55 -12.56 22.11
C GLY A 282 3.01 -12.67 21.65
N SER A 283 3.92 -12.09 22.44
CA SER A 283 5.36 -12.02 22.11
C SER A 283 6.00 -13.37 21.79
N GLY A 284 5.61 -14.44 22.48
CA GLY A 284 6.11 -15.79 22.19
C GLY A 284 5.74 -16.32 20.81
N ALA A 285 4.54 -16.01 20.31
CA ALA A 285 4.12 -16.38 18.96
C ALA A 285 4.90 -15.58 17.91
N VAL A 286 5.05 -14.27 18.13
CA VAL A 286 5.84 -13.40 17.25
C VAL A 286 7.30 -13.86 17.20
N ALA A 287 7.91 -14.16 18.35
CA ALA A 287 9.27 -14.67 18.42
C ALA A 287 9.44 -16.03 17.70
N ASN A 288 8.44 -16.91 17.77
CA ASN A 288 8.47 -18.17 17.02
C ASN A 288 8.47 -17.93 15.51
N LEU A 289 7.60 -17.03 15.02
CA LEU A 289 7.56 -16.68 13.60
C LEU A 289 8.83 -15.95 13.13
N ALA A 290 9.44 -15.15 14.00
CA ALA A 290 10.70 -14.46 13.72
C ALA A 290 11.87 -15.43 13.48
N ASN A 291 11.96 -16.49 14.30
CA ASN A 291 13.10 -17.42 14.29
C ASN A 291 12.89 -18.63 13.37
N ASN A 292 11.66 -18.86 12.90
CA ASN A 292 11.33 -20.05 12.12
C ASN A 292 10.41 -19.71 10.93
N PRO A 293 10.98 -19.55 9.72
CA PRO A 293 10.19 -19.30 8.51
C PRO A 293 9.16 -20.39 8.20
N SER A 294 9.43 -21.66 8.53
CA SER A 294 8.45 -22.75 8.35
C SER A 294 7.25 -22.58 9.28
N ALA A 295 7.47 -22.09 10.52
CA ALA A 295 6.37 -21.77 11.41
C ALA A 295 5.51 -20.61 10.88
N ALA A 296 6.11 -19.61 10.21
CA ALA A 296 5.36 -18.54 9.56
C ALA A 296 4.53 -19.07 8.38
N ALA A 297 5.09 -19.97 7.56
CA ALA A 297 4.36 -20.64 6.49
C ALA A 297 3.19 -21.48 7.02
N ASP A 298 3.40 -22.26 8.08
CA ASP A 298 2.34 -23.03 8.75
C ASP A 298 1.26 -22.08 9.32
N TRP A 299 1.65 -20.99 9.97
CA TRP A 299 0.71 -20.00 10.50
C TRP A 299 -0.15 -19.38 9.40
N VAL A 300 0.43 -19.02 8.25
CA VAL A 300 -0.30 -18.48 7.09
C VAL A 300 -1.22 -19.54 6.50
N ARG A 301 -0.77 -20.79 6.35
CA ARG A 301 -1.61 -21.88 5.86
C ARG A 301 -2.84 -22.07 6.74
N ASP A 302 -2.63 -22.18 8.04
CA ASP A 302 -3.66 -22.62 8.98
C ASP A 302 -4.64 -21.50 9.36
N ASN A 303 -4.19 -20.24 9.36
CA ASN A 303 -5.00 -19.09 9.83
C ASN A 303 -5.43 -18.13 8.70
N VAL A 304 -4.79 -18.20 7.53
CA VAL A 304 -5.10 -17.33 6.39
C VAL A 304 -5.65 -18.15 5.23
N GLN A 305 -4.87 -19.08 4.67
CA GLN A 305 -5.30 -19.85 3.48
C GLN A 305 -6.53 -20.73 3.77
N ALA A 306 -6.65 -21.28 4.99
CA ALA A 306 -7.81 -22.07 5.39
C ALA A 306 -9.14 -21.28 5.38
N TYR A 307 -9.08 -19.95 5.46
CA TYR A 307 -10.26 -19.08 5.55
C TYR A 307 -10.46 -18.20 4.32
N TRP A 308 -9.42 -17.95 3.53
CA TRP A 308 -9.48 -17.21 2.28
C TRP A 308 -10.12 -18.02 1.13
N PRO A 309 -10.94 -17.41 0.24
CA PRO A 309 -11.40 -16.02 0.22
C PRO A 309 -12.71 -15.78 1.01
N ASN A 310 -13.22 -16.79 1.71
CA ASN A 310 -14.53 -16.72 2.37
C ASN A 310 -14.54 -15.75 3.56
N VAL A 311 -13.39 -15.47 4.18
CA VAL A 311 -13.19 -14.41 5.17
C VAL A 311 -12.40 -13.28 4.52
N ILE A 312 -12.87 -12.04 4.67
CA ILE A 312 -12.20 -10.84 4.15
C ILE A 312 -11.08 -10.46 5.11
N ILE A 313 -9.92 -11.09 4.97
CA ILE A 313 -8.73 -10.79 5.79
C ILE A 313 -8.02 -9.60 5.16
N ARG A 314 -7.87 -8.50 5.91
CA ARG A 314 -7.19 -7.29 5.41
C ARG A 314 -5.75 -7.23 5.85
N TYR A 315 -5.55 -7.37 7.17
CA TYR A 315 -4.27 -7.13 7.81
C TYR A 315 -3.91 -8.29 8.73
N ILE A 316 -2.64 -8.67 8.70
CA ILE A 316 -2.02 -9.48 9.74
C ILE A 316 -1.20 -8.55 10.63
N ALA A 317 -1.55 -8.43 11.90
CA ALA A 317 -0.82 -7.62 12.87
C ALA A 317 0.22 -8.49 13.60
N VAL A 318 1.48 -8.31 13.24
CA VAL A 318 2.61 -9.01 13.85
C VAL A 318 3.06 -8.24 15.09
N GLY A 319 2.45 -8.58 16.22
CA GLY A 319 2.67 -7.93 17.51
C GLY A 319 1.70 -6.78 17.77
N ASN A 320 1.35 -6.62 19.04
CA ASN A 320 0.54 -5.53 19.57
C ASN A 320 1.25 -4.92 20.78
N GLU A 321 1.70 -3.67 20.64
CA GLU A 321 2.39 -2.90 21.69
C GLU A 321 3.60 -3.61 22.33
N LEU A 322 4.33 -4.42 21.55
CA LEU A 322 5.51 -5.10 22.05
C LEU A 322 6.57 -4.10 22.52
N GLY A 323 7.05 -4.29 23.75
CA GLY A 323 8.02 -3.40 24.37
C GLY A 323 9.44 -3.55 23.80
N PRO A 324 10.39 -2.70 24.22
CA PRO A 324 11.75 -2.68 23.67
C PRO A 324 12.49 -4.02 23.71
N GLY A 325 12.17 -4.88 24.70
CA GLY A 325 12.76 -6.23 24.82
C GLY A 325 12.33 -7.20 23.73
N ASP A 326 11.15 -7.01 23.14
CA ASP A 326 10.57 -7.91 22.13
C ASP A 326 10.53 -7.28 20.74
N MET A 327 10.72 -5.95 20.61
CA MET A 327 10.66 -5.23 19.34
C MET A 327 11.60 -5.77 18.26
N GLY A 328 12.75 -6.32 18.66
CA GLY A 328 13.70 -6.96 17.72
C GLY A 328 13.13 -8.18 16.99
N THR A 329 12.03 -8.77 17.49
CA THR A 329 11.36 -9.92 16.85
C THR A 329 10.31 -9.52 15.81
N ILE A 330 9.84 -8.28 15.83
CA ILE A 330 8.72 -7.82 14.98
C ILE A 330 9.09 -7.90 13.50
N LEU A 331 10.17 -7.22 13.08
CA LEU A 331 10.52 -7.13 11.67
C LEU A 331 10.86 -8.50 11.05
N PRO A 332 11.67 -9.38 11.68
CA PRO A 332 11.90 -10.72 11.14
C PRO A 332 10.62 -11.55 11.01
N ALA A 333 9.70 -11.45 11.98
CA ALA A 333 8.41 -12.13 11.89
C ALA A 333 7.54 -11.55 10.75
N MET A 334 7.50 -10.23 10.59
CA MET A 334 6.80 -9.58 9.48
C MET A 334 7.33 -10.03 8.12
N GLN A 335 8.65 -10.12 7.97
CA GLN A 335 9.30 -10.61 6.75
C GLN A 335 8.91 -12.06 6.45
N ASN A 336 9.01 -12.96 7.44
CA ASN A 336 8.65 -14.37 7.24
C ASN A 336 7.16 -14.57 6.92
N VAL A 337 6.26 -13.79 7.56
CA VAL A 337 4.82 -13.84 7.26
C VAL A 337 4.55 -13.28 5.86
N TYR A 338 5.21 -12.20 5.47
CA TYR A 338 5.08 -11.62 4.13
C TYR A 338 5.56 -12.59 3.04
N ASP A 339 6.71 -13.24 3.22
CA ASP A 339 7.25 -14.21 2.28
C ASP A 339 6.33 -15.44 2.14
N ALA A 340 5.70 -15.86 3.23
CA ALA A 340 4.68 -16.91 3.21
C ALA A 340 3.43 -16.46 2.42
N LEU A 341 2.97 -15.22 2.58
CA LEU A 341 1.88 -14.67 1.77
C LEU A 341 2.24 -14.53 0.29
N VAL A 342 3.48 -14.13 -0.04
CA VAL A 342 3.98 -14.07 -1.42
C VAL A 342 3.94 -15.47 -2.03
N SER A 343 4.44 -16.47 -1.31
CA SER A 343 4.42 -17.87 -1.75
C SER A 343 3.01 -18.42 -1.94
N ALA A 344 2.04 -17.92 -1.17
CA ALA A 344 0.63 -18.24 -1.29
C ALA A 344 -0.11 -17.43 -2.36
N GLY A 345 0.52 -16.44 -3.00
CA GLY A 345 -0.11 -15.52 -3.96
C GLY A 345 -1.08 -14.50 -3.33
N LEU A 346 -0.96 -14.24 -2.02
CA LEU A 346 -1.90 -13.42 -1.24
C LEU A 346 -1.35 -12.06 -0.80
N SER A 347 -0.07 -11.75 -1.03
CA SER A 347 0.58 -10.51 -0.58
C SER A 347 0.01 -9.22 -1.19
N ASN A 348 -0.68 -9.33 -2.32
CA ASN A 348 -1.39 -8.20 -2.92
C ASN A 348 -2.71 -7.89 -2.21
N SER A 349 -3.40 -8.93 -1.72
CA SER A 349 -4.72 -8.83 -1.08
C SER A 349 -4.65 -8.62 0.43
N ILE A 350 -3.64 -9.20 1.09
CA ILE A 350 -3.50 -9.19 2.55
C ILE A 350 -2.19 -8.51 2.92
N LYS A 351 -2.25 -7.45 3.73
CA LYS A 351 -1.07 -6.68 4.13
C LYS A 351 -0.55 -7.10 5.50
N VAL A 352 0.77 -7.06 5.67
CA VAL A 352 1.43 -7.39 6.94
C VAL A 352 1.80 -6.08 7.62
N SER A 353 1.41 -5.92 8.88
CA SER A 353 1.71 -4.75 9.68
C SER A 353 2.09 -5.13 11.11
N THR A 354 2.30 -4.12 11.95
CA THR A 354 2.46 -4.25 13.41
C THR A 354 1.66 -3.15 14.08
N ALA A 355 1.09 -3.42 15.26
CA ALA A 355 0.33 -2.45 16.04
C ALA A 355 1.19 -1.83 17.13
N VAL A 356 1.33 -0.51 17.11
CA VAL A 356 2.16 0.24 18.06
C VAL A 356 1.33 1.17 18.94
N ARG A 357 1.80 1.36 20.17
CA ARG A 357 1.30 2.40 21.08
C ARG A 357 1.94 3.74 20.76
N MET A 358 1.27 4.84 21.12
CA MET A 358 1.80 6.20 20.94
C MET A 358 3.12 6.50 21.66
N ASP A 359 3.52 5.71 22.66
CA ASP A 359 4.79 5.91 23.38
C ASP A 359 6.02 5.45 22.61
N VAL A 360 5.86 4.96 21.37
CA VAL A 360 6.97 4.83 20.41
C VAL A 360 7.39 6.18 19.81
N ILE A 361 6.55 7.21 19.97
CA ILE A 361 6.77 8.58 19.49
C ILE A 361 7.12 9.49 20.66
N THR A 362 8.03 10.43 20.43
CA THR A 362 8.31 11.55 21.33
C THR A 362 8.08 12.88 20.61
N ALA A 363 8.07 13.96 21.37
CA ALA A 363 7.82 15.32 20.87
C ALA A 363 6.54 15.43 20.03
N SER A 364 5.46 14.76 20.45
CA SER A 364 4.19 14.70 19.71
C SER A 364 3.31 15.95 19.84
N SER A 365 3.78 16.98 20.56
CA SER A 365 3.12 18.29 20.68
C SER A 365 4.16 19.40 20.53
N PRO A 366 4.10 20.23 19.45
CA PRO A 366 3.10 20.18 18.38
C PRO A 366 3.21 18.91 17.50
N PRO A 367 2.12 18.45 16.84
CA PRO A 367 2.13 17.20 16.06
C PRO A 367 3.22 17.09 15.00
N SER A 368 3.57 18.18 14.32
CA SER A 368 4.65 18.23 13.32
C SER A 368 6.03 17.84 13.88
N HIS A 369 6.22 17.91 15.20
CA HIS A 369 7.45 17.49 15.86
C HIS A 369 7.53 15.99 16.12
N GLY A 370 6.42 15.25 15.96
CA GLY A 370 6.38 13.80 16.16
C GLY A 370 7.54 13.10 15.48
N VAL A 371 8.27 12.30 16.26
CA VAL A 371 9.44 11.52 15.82
C VAL A 371 9.51 10.23 16.62
N PHE A 372 9.92 9.12 16.00
CA PHE A 372 10.19 7.91 16.75
C PHE A 372 11.25 8.17 17.83
N ARG A 373 10.99 7.67 19.03
CA ARG A 373 11.91 7.80 20.15
C ARG A 373 13.32 7.32 19.78
N PRO A 374 14.38 8.08 20.13
CA PRO A 374 15.75 7.74 19.74
C PRO A 374 16.18 6.31 20.08
N ASP A 375 15.78 5.78 21.24
CA ASP A 375 16.11 4.42 21.67
C ASP A 375 15.39 3.31 20.89
N LEU A 376 14.27 3.64 20.24
CA LEU A 376 13.43 2.72 19.46
C LEU A 376 13.61 2.88 17.95
N GLN A 377 14.32 3.92 17.49
CA GLN A 377 14.55 4.16 16.05
C GLN A 377 15.21 2.98 15.36
N GLN A 378 16.11 2.26 16.04
CA GLN A 378 16.74 1.04 15.52
C GLN A 378 15.74 -0.05 15.10
N PHE A 379 14.52 -0.04 15.65
CA PHE A 379 13.45 -0.97 15.30
C PHE A 379 12.42 -0.30 14.39
N MET A 380 11.95 0.89 14.76
CA MET A 380 10.84 1.56 14.08
C MET A 380 11.18 2.07 12.69
N VAL A 381 12.43 2.52 12.45
CA VAL A 381 12.83 2.99 11.11
C VAL A 381 12.87 1.83 10.10
N PRO A 382 13.52 0.68 10.39
CA PRO A 382 13.43 -0.49 9.51
C PRO A 382 12.00 -1.02 9.31
N ILE A 383 11.16 -1.02 10.35
CA ILE A 383 9.74 -1.40 10.22
C ILE A 383 9.02 -0.44 9.27
N ALA A 384 9.19 0.88 9.44
CA ALA A 384 8.56 1.87 8.56
C ALA A 384 9.01 1.70 7.09
N GLN A 385 10.29 1.40 6.85
CA GLN A 385 10.80 1.13 5.50
C GLN A 385 10.23 -0.16 4.91
N PHE A 386 10.10 -1.22 5.72
CA PHE A 386 9.44 -2.46 5.29
C PHE A 386 7.98 -2.22 4.90
N LEU A 387 7.24 -1.47 5.72
CA LEU A 387 5.85 -1.09 5.43
C LEU A 387 5.76 -0.30 4.12
N ALA A 388 6.67 0.65 3.89
CA ALA A 388 6.74 1.41 2.64
C ALA A 388 6.98 0.51 1.42
N ASN A 389 7.94 -0.42 1.52
CA ASN A 389 8.30 -1.33 0.43
C ASN A 389 7.21 -2.35 0.09
N THR A 390 6.37 -2.71 1.08
CA THR A 390 5.28 -3.68 0.92
C THR A 390 3.92 -3.03 0.70
N MET A 391 3.88 -1.68 0.64
CA MET A 391 2.64 -0.90 0.56
C MET A 391 1.65 -1.22 1.69
N SER A 392 2.18 -1.49 2.88
CA SER A 392 1.41 -1.83 4.07
C SER A 392 1.23 -0.61 4.98
N PRO A 393 0.09 -0.45 5.68
CA PRO A 393 -0.07 0.62 6.65
C PRO A 393 0.70 0.33 7.93
N LEU A 394 0.92 1.34 8.78
CA LEU A 394 1.23 1.15 10.19
C LEU A 394 -0.08 1.11 10.99
N LEU A 395 -0.27 0.11 11.83
CA LEU A 395 -1.36 0.07 12.79
C LEU A 395 -0.96 0.85 14.05
N ALA A 396 -1.79 1.81 14.47
CA ALA A 396 -1.53 2.65 15.64
C ALA A 396 -2.69 2.61 16.63
N ASN A 397 -2.39 2.30 17.88
CA ASN A 397 -3.33 2.39 18.99
C ASN A 397 -3.30 3.83 19.55
N VAL A 398 -4.37 4.59 19.32
CA VAL A 398 -4.46 6.03 19.59
C VAL A 398 -5.52 6.30 20.65
N TYR A 399 -5.09 6.59 21.87
CA TYR A 399 -5.98 6.79 23.01
C TYR A 399 -5.87 8.20 23.63
N PRO A 400 -6.68 9.18 23.18
CA PRO A 400 -6.80 10.48 23.82
C PRO A 400 -7.17 10.42 25.31
N TYR A 401 -7.87 9.36 25.75
CA TYR A 401 -8.19 9.12 27.16
C TYR A 401 -6.95 9.15 28.05
N PHE A 402 -5.92 8.36 27.71
CA PHE A 402 -4.72 8.25 28.55
C PHE A 402 -3.93 9.58 28.56
N ALA A 403 -3.82 10.24 27.41
CA ALA A 403 -3.18 11.56 27.35
C ALA A 403 -3.91 12.58 28.25
N TYR A 404 -5.24 12.63 28.20
CA TYR A 404 -6.03 13.50 29.07
C TYR A 404 -5.93 13.12 30.55
N ARG A 405 -6.03 11.83 30.89
CA ARG A 405 -5.93 11.32 32.25
C ARG A 405 -4.60 11.72 32.90
N ASP A 406 -3.52 11.63 32.13
CA ASP A 406 -2.16 11.87 32.64
C ASP A 406 -1.80 13.37 32.63
N ASN A 407 -2.45 14.20 31.79
CA ASN A 407 -2.27 15.65 31.78
C ASN A 407 -3.59 16.46 31.61
N PRO A 408 -4.51 16.40 32.60
CA PRO A 408 -5.82 17.06 32.49
C PRO A 408 -5.76 18.57 32.67
N ARG A 409 -4.59 19.09 33.09
CA ARG A 409 -4.35 20.53 33.27
C ARG A 409 -4.12 21.22 31.92
N ASP A 410 -3.31 20.61 31.06
CA ASP A 410 -2.91 21.23 29.79
C ASP A 410 -3.73 20.71 28.60
N ILE A 411 -4.39 19.56 28.74
CA ILE A 411 -5.28 18.99 27.72
C ILE A 411 -6.74 19.23 28.13
N PRO A 412 -7.48 20.09 27.42
CA PRO A 412 -8.90 20.28 27.69
C PRO A 412 -9.73 19.02 27.40
N LEU A 413 -10.69 18.71 28.27
CA LEU A 413 -11.53 17.50 28.12
C LEU A 413 -12.32 17.50 26.81
N ASN A 414 -12.87 18.64 26.41
CA ASN A 414 -13.61 18.77 25.16
C ASN A 414 -12.74 18.46 23.94
N TYR A 415 -11.47 18.89 23.95
CA TYR A 415 -10.50 18.55 22.91
C TYR A 415 -10.23 17.05 22.83
N ALA A 416 -10.17 16.35 23.97
CA ALA A 416 -9.95 14.90 24.02
C ALA A 416 -11.20 14.06 23.66
N THR A 417 -12.40 14.64 23.75
CA THR A 417 -13.70 13.95 23.58
C THR A 417 -14.50 14.45 22.37
N PHE A 418 -13.83 15.08 21.40
CA PHE A 418 -14.45 15.62 20.17
C PHE A 418 -15.57 16.66 20.42
N GLN A 419 -15.61 17.28 21.59
CA GLN A 419 -16.58 18.32 21.89
C GLN A 419 -16.06 19.70 21.44
N PRO A 420 -16.95 20.61 21.01
CA PRO A 420 -16.55 21.93 20.53
C PRO A 420 -15.90 22.78 21.63
N GLY A 421 -15.18 23.83 21.22
CA GLY A 421 -14.68 24.88 22.12
C GLY A 421 -13.18 24.94 22.32
N THR A 422 -12.42 23.96 21.84
CA THR A 422 -10.94 24.02 21.84
C THR A 422 -10.40 23.82 20.43
N THR A 423 -9.38 24.60 20.10
CA THR A 423 -8.67 24.51 18.84
C THR A 423 -7.20 24.76 19.12
N VAL A 424 -6.34 23.85 18.70
CA VAL A 424 -4.89 23.92 18.88
C VAL A 424 -4.25 24.12 17.52
N ARG A 425 -3.42 25.16 17.38
CA ARG A 425 -2.66 25.42 16.18
C ARG A 425 -1.22 24.95 16.36
N ASP A 426 -0.77 24.11 15.43
CA ASP A 426 0.63 23.78 15.26
C ASP A 426 1.28 24.93 14.47
N ASN A 427 2.14 25.71 15.13
CA ASN A 427 2.70 26.92 14.52
C ASN A 427 3.74 26.63 13.44
N ASP A 428 4.39 25.47 13.49
CA ASP A 428 5.45 25.09 12.57
C ASP A 428 4.89 24.56 11.25
N SER A 429 3.82 23.75 11.30
CA SER A 429 3.11 23.28 10.10
C SER A 429 1.98 24.21 9.64
N GLY A 430 1.49 25.08 10.52
CA GLY A 430 0.30 25.91 10.29
C GLY A 430 -1.03 25.18 10.39
N LEU A 431 -1.02 23.87 10.65
CA LEU A 431 -2.21 23.03 10.79
C LEU A 431 -2.97 23.33 12.07
N THR A 432 -4.29 23.16 11.99
CA THR A 432 -5.21 23.47 13.09
C THR A 432 -6.03 22.23 13.44
N TYR A 433 -6.01 21.88 14.72
CA TYR A 433 -6.63 20.67 15.26
C TYR A 433 -7.78 21.06 16.18
N THR A 434 -8.96 20.51 15.92
CA THR A 434 -10.17 20.71 16.73
C THR A 434 -10.41 19.57 17.73
N ASN A 435 -9.66 18.47 17.60
CA ASN A 435 -9.68 17.33 18.52
C ASN A 435 -8.26 16.73 18.68
N LEU A 436 -8.01 16.15 19.85
CA LEU A 436 -6.71 15.56 20.21
C LEU A 436 -6.38 14.32 19.39
N PHE A 437 -7.40 13.53 19.01
CA PHE A 437 -7.24 12.32 18.21
C PHE A 437 -6.49 12.61 16.90
N ASN A 438 -6.95 13.59 16.12
CA ASN A 438 -6.32 13.98 14.86
C ASN A 438 -4.89 14.49 15.06
N ALA A 439 -4.64 15.23 16.14
CA ALA A 439 -3.30 15.70 16.49
C ALA A 439 -2.35 14.53 16.82
N MET A 440 -2.83 13.51 17.53
CA MET A 440 -2.04 12.31 17.84
C MET A 440 -1.76 11.49 16.57
N VAL A 441 -2.74 11.30 15.69
CA VAL A 441 -2.54 10.61 14.41
C VAL A 441 -1.53 11.34 13.53
N ASP A 442 -1.59 12.68 13.46
CA ASP A 442 -0.64 13.46 12.66
C ASP A 442 0.78 13.47 13.22
N ALA A 443 0.95 13.25 14.53
CA ALA A 443 2.25 13.00 15.13
C ALA A 443 2.85 11.65 14.66
N VAL A 444 2.02 10.63 14.41
CA VAL A 444 2.47 9.36 13.79
C VAL A 444 2.93 9.60 12.36
N TYR A 445 2.16 10.34 11.57
CA TYR A 445 2.57 10.69 10.20
C TYR A 445 3.87 11.49 10.17
N ALA A 446 4.06 12.45 11.08
CA ALA A 446 5.32 13.19 11.18
C ALA A 446 6.51 12.29 11.53
N ALA A 447 6.32 11.28 12.39
CA ALA A 447 7.35 10.32 12.72
C ALA A 447 7.73 9.42 11.53
N LEU A 448 6.74 8.95 10.76
CA LEU A 448 6.94 8.17 9.55
C LEU A 448 7.70 8.96 8.46
N GLU A 449 7.36 10.24 8.27
CA GLU A 449 8.06 11.12 7.34
C GLU A 449 9.55 11.27 7.71
N LYS A 450 9.85 11.49 8.99
CA LYS A 450 11.24 11.59 9.50
C LYS A 450 12.00 10.26 9.45
N ALA A 451 11.29 9.13 9.45
CA ALA A 451 11.87 7.81 9.24
C ALA A 451 12.14 7.48 7.76
N GLY A 452 11.85 8.40 6.83
CA GLY A 452 12.01 8.18 5.40
C GLY A 452 10.89 7.37 4.75
N ALA A 453 9.72 7.28 5.41
CA ALA A 453 8.56 6.52 4.97
C ALA A 453 7.29 7.39 4.79
N PRO A 454 7.35 8.53 4.06
CA PRO A 454 6.26 9.50 3.98
C PRO A 454 4.96 8.96 3.34
N GLY A 455 5.06 7.87 2.57
CA GLY A 455 3.93 7.20 1.91
C GLY A 455 3.25 6.11 2.73
N VAL A 456 3.76 5.77 3.93
CA VAL A 456 3.11 4.77 4.80
C VAL A 456 1.83 5.38 5.39
N ARG A 457 0.70 4.74 5.11
CA ARG A 457 -0.60 5.10 5.69
C ARG A 457 -0.66 4.69 7.15
N VAL A 458 -1.51 5.37 7.93
CA VAL A 458 -1.86 4.96 9.30
C VAL A 458 -3.27 4.39 9.30
N VAL A 459 -3.44 3.23 9.93
CA VAL A 459 -4.74 2.70 10.34
C VAL A 459 -4.80 2.82 11.86
N VAL A 460 -5.85 3.45 12.38
CA VAL A 460 -6.03 3.51 13.83
C VAL A 460 -6.61 2.20 14.29
N SER A 461 -5.76 1.31 14.80
CA SER A 461 -6.12 -0.07 15.12
C SER A 461 -6.81 -0.22 16.46
N GLU A 462 -6.75 0.81 17.32
CA GLU A 462 -7.52 0.95 18.54
C GLU A 462 -7.71 2.43 18.88
N SER A 463 -8.92 2.81 19.30
CA SER A 463 -9.19 4.06 19.99
C SER A 463 -10.45 3.91 20.83
N GLY A 464 -10.46 4.43 22.05
CA GLY A 464 -11.60 4.27 22.93
C GLY A 464 -11.53 5.11 24.19
N TRP A 465 -12.65 5.15 24.91
CA TRP A 465 -12.76 5.85 26.18
C TRP A 465 -13.60 5.02 27.16
N PRO A 466 -13.11 4.74 28.38
CA PRO A 466 -13.80 3.87 29.32
C PRO A 466 -15.04 4.56 29.92
N SER A 467 -16.11 3.79 30.08
CA SER A 467 -17.41 4.26 30.58
C SER A 467 -17.50 4.29 32.12
N ALA A 468 -16.54 3.72 32.83
CA ALA A 468 -16.46 3.69 34.29
C ALA A 468 -15.04 3.32 34.77
N GLY A 469 -14.85 3.24 36.09
CA GLY A 469 -13.66 2.64 36.71
C GLY A 469 -12.48 3.59 36.99
N GLY A 470 -12.55 4.85 36.55
CA GLY A 470 -11.42 5.77 36.73
C GLY A 470 -11.74 7.24 36.53
N PHE A 471 -10.71 8.08 36.66
CA PHE A 471 -10.82 9.52 36.43
C PHE A 471 -11.31 9.80 35.00
N ALA A 472 -12.33 10.66 34.90
CA ALA A 472 -13.03 11.04 33.67
C ALA A 472 -13.62 9.88 32.84
N ALA A 473 -13.63 8.66 33.39
CA ALA A 473 -14.29 7.50 32.80
C ALA A 473 -15.77 7.51 33.18
N ASN A 474 -16.62 7.91 32.25
CA ASN A 474 -18.08 7.94 32.42
C ASN A 474 -18.76 7.75 31.07
N VAL A 475 -20.03 7.37 31.09
CA VAL A 475 -20.87 7.10 29.90
C VAL A 475 -20.93 8.28 28.93
N GLU A 476 -21.01 9.51 29.42
CA GLU A 476 -21.10 10.71 28.57
C GLU A 476 -19.82 10.95 27.79
N ASN A 477 -18.66 10.94 28.46
CA ASN A 477 -17.36 11.09 27.82
C ASN A 477 -17.06 9.94 26.86
N ALA A 478 -17.42 8.71 27.23
CA ALA A 478 -17.24 7.53 26.39
C ALA A 478 -18.04 7.66 25.09
N ARG A 479 -19.32 8.03 25.19
CA ARG A 479 -20.18 8.27 24.04
C ARG A 479 -19.63 9.39 23.14
N ASN A 480 -19.28 10.52 23.73
CA ASN A 480 -18.78 11.69 22.99
C ASN A 480 -17.51 11.36 22.21
N HIS A 481 -16.56 10.69 22.86
CA HIS A 481 -15.32 10.28 22.23
C HIS A 481 -15.56 9.25 21.12
N ASN A 482 -16.25 8.14 21.42
CA ASN A 482 -16.42 7.06 20.45
C ASN A 482 -17.29 7.46 19.25
N GLN A 483 -18.34 8.26 19.45
CA GLN A 483 -19.10 8.82 18.32
C GLN A 483 -18.26 9.79 17.51
N GLY A 484 -17.45 10.64 18.16
CA GLY A 484 -16.53 11.55 17.48
C GLY A 484 -15.49 10.83 16.63
N VAL A 485 -14.94 9.72 17.11
CA VAL A 485 -14.03 8.85 16.35
C VAL A 485 -14.74 8.29 15.11
N ILE A 486 -15.94 7.72 15.27
CA ILE A 486 -16.73 7.16 14.17
C ILE A 486 -17.06 8.23 13.12
N ASP A 487 -17.51 9.40 13.55
CA ASP A 487 -17.88 10.51 12.65
C ASP A 487 -16.64 11.09 11.92
N ASN A 488 -15.46 10.97 12.51
CA ASN A 488 -14.21 11.46 11.93
C ASN A 488 -13.65 10.56 10.82
N VAL A 489 -14.06 9.29 10.72
CA VAL A 489 -13.54 8.31 9.74
C VAL A 489 -13.55 8.84 8.31
N LYS A 490 -14.56 9.63 7.91
CA LYS A 490 -14.66 10.17 6.54
C LYS A 490 -13.81 11.42 6.31
N ASN A 491 -13.40 12.11 7.37
CA ASN A 491 -12.74 13.41 7.30
C ASN A 491 -11.22 13.29 7.42
N GLY A 492 -10.75 12.29 8.18
CA GLY A 492 -9.33 12.08 8.42
C GLY A 492 -8.75 13.17 9.31
N THR A 493 -7.52 13.59 9.03
CA THR A 493 -6.78 14.56 9.85
C THR A 493 -6.44 15.82 9.06
N PRO A 494 -6.07 16.94 9.72
CA PRO A 494 -5.58 18.12 9.02
C PRO A 494 -4.38 17.86 8.08
N LYS A 495 -3.45 16.96 8.44
CA LYS A 495 -2.28 16.63 7.61
C LYS A 495 -2.58 15.59 6.52
N ARG A 496 -3.58 14.73 6.73
CA ARG A 496 -4.06 13.71 5.78
C ARG A 496 -5.60 13.74 5.72
N PRO A 497 -6.18 14.72 4.99
CA PRO A 497 -7.62 14.80 4.82
C PRO A 497 -8.15 13.64 3.97
N GLY A 498 -9.29 13.08 4.34
CA GLY A 498 -9.89 11.95 3.64
C GLY A 498 -10.13 10.76 4.57
N GLN A 499 -10.41 9.59 4.00
CA GLN A 499 -10.82 8.44 4.80
C GLN A 499 -9.68 7.94 5.72
N LEU A 500 -9.96 7.81 7.01
CA LEU A 500 -9.07 7.24 8.02
C LEU A 500 -9.70 5.97 8.62
N GLU A 501 -9.23 4.80 8.16
CA GLU A 501 -9.66 3.52 8.71
C GLU A 501 -9.35 3.44 10.21
N THR A 502 -10.38 3.21 11.00
CA THR A 502 -10.32 3.30 12.47
C THR A 502 -11.14 2.20 13.13
N TYR A 503 -10.57 1.60 14.17
CA TYR A 503 -11.17 0.55 14.98
C TYR A 503 -11.43 1.06 16.39
N VAL A 504 -12.69 1.11 16.79
CA VAL A 504 -13.09 1.49 18.15
C VAL A 504 -12.79 0.34 19.12
N PHE A 505 -12.12 0.62 20.22
CA PHE A 505 -11.87 -0.32 21.30
C PHE A 505 -12.89 -0.08 22.43
N ALA A 506 -13.79 -1.02 22.73
CA ALA A 506 -13.98 -2.35 22.14
C ALA A 506 -15.47 -2.74 22.03
N MET A 507 -15.76 -3.92 21.46
CA MET A 507 -17.14 -4.39 21.30
C MET A 507 -17.85 -4.57 22.64
N PHE A 508 -17.19 -5.18 23.63
CA PHE A 508 -17.78 -5.51 24.93
C PHE A 508 -16.94 -5.01 26.10
N ASN A 509 -17.60 -4.83 27.24
CA ASN A 509 -16.91 -4.77 28.53
C ASN A 509 -16.30 -6.14 28.84
N GLU A 510 -14.98 -6.19 29.00
CA GLU A 510 -14.21 -7.43 29.20
C GLU A 510 -13.94 -7.65 30.70
N ASN A 511 -14.80 -8.43 31.37
CA ASN A 511 -14.76 -8.57 32.84
C ASN A 511 -13.52 -9.29 33.39
N GLN A 512 -12.71 -9.95 32.55
CA GLN A 512 -11.48 -10.62 32.94
C GLN A 512 -10.20 -9.87 32.54
N LYS A 513 -10.31 -8.66 31.96
CA LYS A 513 -9.13 -7.83 31.67
C LYS A 513 -8.29 -7.57 32.94
N PRO A 514 -6.98 -7.83 32.91
CA PRO A 514 -6.08 -7.44 34.00
C PRO A 514 -5.77 -5.94 33.94
N GLY A 515 -5.15 -5.41 35.00
CA GLY A 515 -4.72 -4.01 35.06
C GLY A 515 -5.72 -3.09 35.77
N ASP A 516 -5.74 -1.82 35.35
CA ASP A 516 -6.60 -0.78 35.93
C ASP A 516 -8.08 -1.14 35.77
N GLU A 517 -8.92 -0.70 36.70
CA GLU A 517 -10.36 -1.00 36.65
C GLU A 517 -11.01 -0.50 35.35
N THR A 518 -10.52 0.60 34.77
CA THR A 518 -10.97 1.14 33.48
C THR A 518 -10.91 0.14 32.33
N GLU A 519 -9.97 -0.82 32.35
CA GLU A 519 -9.79 -1.82 31.29
C GLU A 519 -11.04 -2.71 31.11
N ARG A 520 -11.88 -2.84 32.14
CA ARG A 520 -13.11 -3.63 32.11
C ARG A 520 -14.32 -2.87 31.54
N HIS A 521 -14.16 -1.58 31.20
CA HIS A 521 -15.27 -0.66 30.90
C HIS A 521 -15.18 0.06 29.54
N PHE A 522 -14.36 -0.44 28.60
CA PHE A 522 -14.20 0.13 27.23
C PHE A 522 -15.30 -0.28 26.23
N GLY A 523 -16.22 -1.16 26.61
CA GLY A 523 -17.22 -1.73 25.71
C GLY A 523 -18.21 -0.71 25.15
N LEU A 524 -18.54 -0.87 23.87
CA LEU A 524 -19.73 -0.26 23.26
C LEU A 524 -21.02 -0.97 23.73
N PHE A 525 -20.93 -2.27 23.99
CA PHE A 525 -22.04 -3.11 24.45
C PHE A 525 -21.72 -3.82 25.77
N TYR A 526 -22.74 -4.09 26.56
CA TYR A 526 -22.67 -5.08 27.62
C TYR A 526 -22.65 -6.50 27.02
N PRO A 527 -22.19 -7.51 27.78
CA PRO A 527 -22.17 -8.89 27.32
C PRO A 527 -23.55 -9.46 26.94
N ASP A 528 -24.64 -8.88 27.43
CA ASP A 528 -26.02 -9.21 27.01
C ASP A 528 -26.44 -8.59 25.67
N LYS A 529 -25.50 -7.93 24.96
CA LYS A 529 -25.66 -7.24 23.67
C LYS A 529 -26.46 -5.94 23.75
N THR A 530 -26.82 -5.46 24.95
CA THR A 530 -27.40 -4.12 25.12
C THR A 530 -26.32 -3.05 24.98
N PRO A 531 -26.59 -1.90 24.34
CA PRO A 531 -25.60 -0.83 24.22
C PRO A 531 -25.34 -0.18 25.58
N VAL A 532 -24.08 0.10 25.91
CA VAL A 532 -23.70 0.86 27.13
C VAL A 532 -24.17 2.32 27.01
N TYR A 533 -24.13 2.86 25.79
CA TYR A 533 -24.66 4.16 25.42
C TYR A 533 -25.12 4.15 23.96
N PRO A 534 -26.00 5.09 23.54
CA PRO A 534 -26.37 5.23 22.14
C PRO A 534 -25.16 5.55 21.27
N ILE A 535 -24.88 4.68 20.30
CA ILE A 535 -23.81 4.80 19.31
C ILE A 535 -24.40 4.54 17.92
N THR A 536 -23.95 5.25 16.90
CA THR A 536 -24.45 5.06 15.52
C THR A 536 -23.29 4.95 14.56
N PHE A 537 -23.28 3.87 13.77
CA PHE A 537 -22.38 3.70 12.66
C PHE A 537 -23.06 4.22 11.38
N PRO A 538 -22.40 5.13 10.62
CA PRO A 538 -22.90 5.56 9.33
C PRO A 538 -23.11 4.36 8.40
N PRO A 539 -24.18 4.34 7.58
CA PRO A 539 -24.35 3.29 6.60
C PRO A 539 -23.14 3.23 5.65
N ASN A 540 -22.71 2.00 5.44
CA ASN A 540 -21.63 1.57 4.57
C ASN A 540 -21.93 1.85 3.10
#